data_AF-A0AA40HDJ3-F1
#
_entry.id   AF-A0AA40HDJ3-F1
#
_cell.length_a   1.000
_cell.length_b   1.000
_cell.length_c   1.000
_cell.angle_alpha   90.00
_cell.angle_beta   90.00
_cell.angle_gamma   90.00
#
_symmetry.space_group_name_H-M   'P 1'
#
loop_
_entity.id
_entity.type
_entity.pdbx_description
1 polymer ?
#
loop_
_entity_poly.entity_id
_entity_poly.type
_entity_poly.pdbx_seq_one_letter_code
_entity_poly.pdbx_strand_id
1 'polypeptide(L)'
;MAAVPGRASADPPRLPAAGSQSGCRGRPGPPIKGVSSPSHRSSVRTAKQDEDDQESISSEQPPNCFGFVAYSMNPGEKSRLKMKTTSHQHAYSGASWYDTDRSVTPSLSPAASPCSIPSPCPIPSPRSTPSPLKLRSMFQPDPDKEDRQERHSKKRRAKESNLSDPLDLLWLGATSTMSTSASSHLNKGIKQMYMSLPQGDKVLAMYIWIDGTGEGLRCKTRTLDSEPKSIEELPEWNFDGSSTMQSEGSNSDMYLVPAAMFRDPFRKDPNKLVFCEVLKYNHKPAETNLRYTCKRIMDMVSNQHPWFGMEQEYTLMGTDGHPFGWPSNGFPGPQGPYYCGVGADRAYGRDIVEAHYRACLYAGIKIAGTNAEVMPAQWEFQIGPCEGIDMGDHLWVARFILHRVCEDFGVIATFDPKPIPGNWNGAGCHTNFSTKAMREENGLKYIEESIERLSKRHQYHIRAYDPKGGRDNARRLTGFNETSNINDFSAGVANRSASIRIPRSVGQEKKGYFEDRRPSANCDPFAVTEALIRTCLLNETGDEPFQYKN
;
A
#
# COMPACT_ATOMS: atom_id res chain seq x y z
N MET A 1 -6.76 -3.42 64.61
CA MET A 1 -5.38 -2.91 64.83
C MET A 1 -4.62 -3.11 63.52
N ALA A 2 -3.81 -2.20 62.99
CA ALA A 2 -3.55 -0.77 63.21
C ALA A 2 -2.69 -0.29 62.01
N ALA A 3 -2.53 0.96 61.61
CA ALA A 3 -3.30 2.22 61.73
C ALA A 3 -2.72 3.19 60.65
N VAL A 4 -3.45 4.22 60.22
CA VAL A 4 -3.05 5.07 59.08
C VAL A 4 -2.79 6.52 59.51
N PRO A 5 -1.73 7.15 58.99
CA PRO A 5 -1.68 8.58 58.68
C PRO A 5 -1.54 8.82 57.15
N GLY A 6 -2.12 9.86 56.53
CA GLY A 6 -3.01 10.91 57.03
C GLY A 6 -2.51 12.32 56.70
N ARG A 7 -3.33 13.12 55.98
CA ARG A 7 -3.09 14.48 55.42
C ARG A 7 -2.32 14.51 54.08
N ALA A 8 -2.58 15.46 53.16
CA ALA A 8 -3.74 16.38 53.05
C ALA A 8 -3.92 16.86 51.59
N SER A 9 -5.15 17.26 51.24
CA SER A 9 -5.49 18.00 50.02
C SER A 9 -5.25 19.50 50.19
N ALA A 10 -5.06 20.22 49.07
CA ALA A 10 -4.91 21.67 49.04
C ALA A 10 -5.98 22.31 48.13
N ASP A 11 -6.67 23.33 48.64
CA ASP A 11 -7.70 24.09 47.91
C ASP A 11 -7.09 25.25 47.08
N PRO A 12 -7.77 25.70 46.00
CA PRO A 12 -7.36 26.85 45.21
C PRO A 12 -7.64 28.20 45.91
N PRO A 13 -6.87 29.27 45.61
CA PRO A 13 -6.99 30.56 46.29
C PRO A 13 -8.24 31.35 45.87
N ARG A 14 -8.81 32.11 46.83
CA ARG A 14 -9.93 33.04 46.60
C ARG A 14 -9.46 34.46 46.27
N LEU A 15 -10.25 35.17 45.47
CA LEU A 15 -10.17 36.62 45.29
C LEU A 15 -10.77 37.38 46.49
N PRO A 16 -10.24 38.57 46.87
CA PRO A 16 -10.95 39.54 47.70
C PRO A 16 -12.00 40.31 46.86
N ALA A 17 -12.94 41.00 47.52
CA ALA A 17 -14.12 41.55 46.83
C ALA A 17 -14.58 42.94 47.30
N ALA A 18 -15.26 43.62 46.37
CA ALA A 18 -16.32 44.62 46.53
C ALA A 18 -16.01 46.06 47.01
N GLY A 19 -16.48 47.01 46.19
CA GLY A 19 -16.81 48.39 46.56
C GLY A 19 -16.81 49.32 45.33
N SER A 20 -17.76 50.23 45.11
CA SER A 20 -19.12 50.40 45.65
C SER A 20 -19.86 51.50 44.87
N GLN A 21 -21.18 51.35 44.59
CA GLN A 21 -22.07 52.42 44.07
C GLN A 21 -21.72 52.93 42.64
N SER A 22 -22.57 53.60 41.84
CA SER A 22 -24.03 53.86 41.84
C SER A 22 -24.48 54.33 40.43
N GLY A 23 -25.78 54.26 40.11
CA GLY A 23 -26.43 55.36 39.37
C GLY A 23 -26.99 55.11 37.95
N CYS A 24 -28.29 54.81 37.90
CA CYS A 24 -29.30 55.37 36.98
C CYS A 24 -29.11 55.46 35.43
N ARG A 25 -30.07 54.78 34.75
CA ARG A 25 -30.93 55.29 33.64
C ARG A 25 -30.32 55.61 32.25
N GLY A 26 -30.74 54.83 31.26
CA GLY A 26 -30.73 55.19 29.83
C GLY A 26 -31.40 54.11 28.96
N ARG A 27 -32.46 54.46 28.21
CA ARG A 27 -33.14 53.59 27.21
C ARG A 27 -33.22 54.31 25.84
N PRO A 28 -33.50 53.61 24.72
CA PRO A 28 -32.65 53.76 23.52
C PRO A 28 -33.30 54.35 22.25
N GLY A 29 -32.46 54.58 21.24
CA GLY A 29 -32.80 54.80 19.81
C GLY A 29 -32.74 56.27 19.36
N PRO A 30 -32.90 56.58 18.04
CA PRO A 30 -33.02 55.69 16.87
C PRO A 30 -31.97 55.99 15.74
N PRO A 31 -31.91 55.22 14.63
CA PRO A 31 -30.92 55.37 13.54
C PRO A 31 -31.46 56.10 12.28
N ILE A 32 -30.58 56.53 11.34
CA ILE A 32 -30.98 56.98 9.99
C ILE A 32 -29.84 56.93 8.93
N LYS A 33 -30.11 56.25 7.80
CA LYS A 33 -29.78 56.47 6.35
C LYS A 33 -28.36 56.93 5.91
N GLY A 34 -27.86 56.61 4.70
CA GLY A 34 -28.46 55.91 3.55
C GLY A 34 -27.39 55.35 2.57
N VAL A 35 -27.67 54.33 1.76
CA VAL A 35 -28.42 54.32 0.47
C VAL A 35 -27.49 54.42 -0.76
N SER A 36 -27.30 53.29 -1.46
CA SER A 36 -27.34 53.20 -2.92
C SER A 36 -27.38 51.73 -3.38
N SER A 37 -28.32 51.39 -4.26
CA SER A 37 -28.40 50.12 -4.99
C SER A 37 -28.67 50.42 -6.46
N PRO A 38 -28.51 49.42 -7.35
CA PRO A 38 -29.47 49.32 -8.46
C PRO A 38 -29.97 47.89 -8.69
N SER A 39 -31.29 47.70 -8.60
CA SER A 39 -32.03 46.75 -9.44
C SER A 39 -32.32 47.43 -10.79
N HIS A 40 -32.44 46.76 -11.93
CA HIS A 40 -33.36 45.68 -12.32
C HIS A 40 -32.78 44.98 -13.60
N ARG A 41 -33.35 43.95 -14.24
CA ARG A 41 -34.78 43.65 -14.48
C ARG A 41 -34.97 42.20 -14.92
N SER A 42 -36.04 41.56 -14.46
CA SER A 42 -36.58 40.35 -15.08
C SER A 42 -37.77 40.70 -15.97
N SER A 43 -37.96 39.96 -17.07
CA SER A 43 -39.14 40.09 -17.92
C SER A 43 -39.46 38.77 -18.62
N VAL A 44 -40.56 38.14 -18.22
CA VAL A 44 -41.15 37.01 -18.94
C VAL A 44 -42.13 37.57 -19.98
N ARG A 45 -42.04 37.11 -21.23
CA ARG A 45 -43.14 37.16 -22.20
C ARG A 45 -43.16 35.87 -23.02
N THR A 46 -44.36 35.32 -23.17
CA THR A 46 -44.68 34.18 -24.05
C THR A 46 -45.10 34.67 -25.43
N ALA A 47 -44.64 33.99 -26.48
CA ALA A 47 -45.26 34.01 -27.80
C ALA A 47 -45.07 32.62 -28.45
N LYS A 48 -45.94 32.31 -29.42
CA LYS A 48 -45.94 31.08 -30.23
C LYS A 48 -45.50 31.40 -31.67
N GLN A 49 -45.50 30.35 -32.50
CA GLN A 49 -45.31 30.29 -33.96
C GLN A 49 -43.85 30.02 -34.36
N ASP A 50 -43.48 28.89 -34.97
CA ASP A 50 -44.10 27.86 -35.87
C ASP A 50 -43.56 28.01 -37.30
N GLU A 51 -43.45 26.88 -38.02
CA GLU A 51 -43.03 26.69 -39.44
C GLU A 51 -41.52 26.85 -39.78
N ASP A 52 -40.86 25.69 -39.97
CA ASP A 52 -40.18 25.18 -41.19
C ASP A 52 -39.03 26.01 -41.85
N ASP A 53 -38.09 25.43 -42.63
CA ASP A 53 -38.02 24.09 -43.26
C ASP A 53 -36.58 23.59 -43.55
N GLN A 54 -36.48 22.31 -43.91
CA GLN A 54 -35.50 21.64 -44.78
C GLN A 54 -34.06 21.27 -44.34
N GLU A 55 -33.71 20.08 -44.84
CA GLU A 55 -32.50 19.29 -44.62
C GLU A 55 -31.27 19.79 -45.40
N SER A 56 -30.08 19.38 -44.96
CA SER A 56 -29.01 18.99 -45.91
C SER A 56 -28.12 17.91 -45.30
N ILE A 57 -27.97 16.79 -46.01
CA ILE A 57 -27.12 15.65 -45.62
C ILE A 57 -25.78 15.74 -46.34
N SER A 58 -24.67 15.58 -45.62
CA SER A 58 -23.35 15.30 -46.20
C SER A 58 -22.63 14.23 -45.38
N SER A 59 -22.14 13.19 -46.05
CA SER A 59 -21.46 12.04 -45.46
C SER A 59 -19.98 11.99 -45.82
N GLU A 60 -19.12 11.72 -44.85
CA GLU A 60 -17.72 11.32 -45.09
C GLU A 60 -17.38 10.05 -44.30
N GLN A 61 -16.41 9.29 -44.82
CA GLN A 61 -16.11 7.92 -44.40
C GLN A 61 -14.80 7.81 -43.59
N PRO A 62 -14.67 6.85 -42.65
CA PRO A 62 -13.39 6.47 -42.06
C PRO A 62 -12.58 5.55 -43.01
N PRO A 63 -11.23 5.58 -42.95
CA PRO A 63 -10.38 4.73 -43.78
C PRO A 63 -10.23 3.29 -43.25
N ASN A 64 -10.41 2.34 -44.17
CA ASN A 64 -9.99 0.93 -44.11
C ASN A 64 -8.43 0.80 -44.18
N CYS A 65 -7.75 -0.33 -43.94
CA CYS A 65 -8.09 -1.68 -43.43
C CYS A 65 -6.81 -2.44 -43.04
N PHE A 66 -6.82 -3.22 -41.95
CA PHE A 66 -6.00 -4.44 -41.72
C PHE A 66 -6.62 -5.18 -40.52
N GLY A 67 -6.81 -6.50 -40.47
CA GLY A 67 -6.62 -7.55 -41.47
C GLY A 67 -6.88 -8.93 -40.83
N PHE A 68 -8.14 -9.36 -40.74
CA PHE A 68 -8.52 -10.58 -40.01
C PHE A 68 -8.32 -11.87 -40.82
N VAL A 69 -7.67 -12.86 -40.21
CA VAL A 69 -7.68 -14.26 -40.69
C VAL A 69 -8.84 -14.99 -40.02
N ALA A 70 -9.79 -15.47 -40.82
CA ALA A 70 -10.94 -16.23 -40.33
C ALA A 70 -10.61 -17.73 -40.23
N TYR A 71 -10.96 -18.35 -39.09
CA TYR A 71 -11.07 -19.80 -38.96
C TYR A 71 -12.50 -20.17 -38.56
N SER A 72 -13.07 -21.17 -39.25
CA SER A 72 -14.42 -21.65 -39.02
C SER A 72 -14.52 -22.48 -37.73
N MET A 73 -15.62 -22.31 -36.98
CA MET A 73 -15.98 -23.19 -35.86
C MET A 73 -17.30 -23.89 -36.15
N ASN A 74 -17.28 -25.23 -36.16
CA ASN A 74 -18.49 -26.05 -36.08
C ASN A 74 -18.98 -26.10 -34.63
N PRO A 75 -20.31 -26.02 -34.38
CA PRO A 75 -20.84 -26.02 -33.03
C PRO A 75 -21.04 -27.46 -32.47
N GLY A 76 -20.50 -27.73 -31.29
CA GLY A 76 -21.04 -28.78 -30.42
C GLY A 76 -20.03 -29.63 -29.66
N GLU A 77 -19.78 -29.29 -28.40
CA GLU A 77 -19.77 -30.29 -27.31
C GLU A 77 -20.00 -29.62 -25.94
N LYS A 78 -20.60 -30.35 -24.99
CA LYS A 78 -20.91 -29.84 -23.63
C LYS A 78 -19.86 -30.33 -22.63
N SER A 79 -18.84 -29.53 -22.35
CA SER A 79 -17.83 -29.82 -21.34
C SER A 79 -18.40 -29.75 -19.91
N ARG A 80 -18.67 -30.93 -19.33
CA ARG A 80 -19.26 -31.10 -17.99
C ARG A 80 -18.17 -31.17 -16.92
N LEU A 81 -17.96 -30.08 -16.18
CA LEU A 81 -16.99 -30.04 -15.08
C LEU A 81 -17.30 -31.14 -14.04
N LYS A 82 -16.27 -31.94 -13.70
CA LYS A 82 -16.32 -32.94 -12.61
C LYS A 82 -15.52 -32.43 -11.43
N MET A 83 -16.17 -32.17 -10.29
CA MET A 83 -15.47 -32.09 -9.00
C MET A 83 -14.84 -33.46 -8.70
N LYS A 84 -13.59 -33.47 -8.22
CA LYS A 84 -12.96 -34.67 -7.65
C LYS A 84 -13.06 -34.63 -6.13
N THR A 85 -14.09 -35.24 -5.58
CA THR A 85 -14.14 -35.60 -4.15
C THR A 85 -13.31 -36.86 -3.90
N THR A 86 -12.18 -36.74 -3.23
CA THR A 86 -11.35 -37.87 -2.81
C THR A 86 -11.86 -38.47 -1.50
N SER A 87 -12.81 -39.40 -1.58
CA SER A 87 -13.26 -40.22 -0.46
C SER A 87 -12.36 -41.45 -0.28
N HIS A 88 -11.59 -41.48 0.81
CA HIS A 88 -10.99 -42.74 1.29
C HIS A 88 -12.05 -43.53 2.08
N GLN A 89 -12.50 -44.66 1.54
CA GLN A 89 -13.21 -45.68 2.32
C GLN A 89 -12.23 -46.77 2.73
N HIS A 90 -12.09 -46.99 4.04
CA HIS A 90 -11.70 -48.29 4.55
C HIS A 90 -12.93 -49.19 4.60
N ALA A 91 -12.83 -50.39 4.03
CA ALA A 91 -13.81 -51.45 4.26
C ALA A 91 -13.31 -52.35 5.39
N TYR A 92 -14.13 -52.57 6.42
CA TYR A 92 -14.30 -53.88 7.06
C TYR A 92 -15.66 -53.95 7.77
N SER A 93 -16.14 -55.16 8.00
CA SER A 93 -17.48 -55.50 8.49
C SER A 93 -17.60 -55.52 10.01
N GLY A 94 -18.80 -55.26 10.56
CA GLY A 94 -19.06 -55.46 11.99
C GLY A 94 -20.49 -55.13 12.41
N ALA A 95 -21.13 -56.04 13.15
CA ALA A 95 -22.52 -56.04 13.57
C ALA A 95 -23.01 -54.84 14.42
N SER A 96 -24.34 -54.68 14.40
CA SER A 96 -25.20 -53.95 15.34
C SER A 96 -24.88 -54.10 16.84
N TRP A 97 -25.25 -53.11 17.66
CA TRP A 97 -26.43 -53.16 18.57
C TRP A 97 -26.66 -51.81 19.30
N TYR A 98 -27.69 -51.77 20.16
CA TYR A 98 -28.39 -50.61 20.72
C TYR A 98 -27.70 -49.87 21.90
N ASP A 99 -27.76 -48.54 21.87
CA ASP A 99 -28.44 -47.64 22.85
C ASP A 99 -27.86 -47.30 24.26
N THR A 100 -28.32 -46.15 24.78
CA THR A 100 -28.32 -45.60 26.16
C THR A 100 -27.00 -45.25 26.89
N ASP A 101 -26.74 -43.93 26.94
CA ASP A 101 -26.79 -43.09 28.15
C ASP A 101 -26.12 -43.57 29.46
N ARG A 102 -25.07 -42.85 29.90
CA ARG A 102 -25.13 -42.04 31.14
C ARG A 102 -23.94 -41.09 31.38
N SER A 103 -24.22 -40.05 32.15
CA SER A 103 -23.26 -39.12 32.74
C SER A 103 -22.74 -39.59 34.11
N VAL A 104 -21.61 -39.02 34.58
CA VAL A 104 -21.38 -38.54 35.96
C VAL A 104 -19.94 -37.99 36.12
N THR A 105 -19.78 -36.95 36.93
CA THR A 105 -18.50 -36.36 37.43
C THR A 105 -18.60 -36.25 38.97
N PRO A 106 -17.61 -35.76 39.76
CA PRO A 106 -16.26 -35.24 39.47
C PRO A 106 -15.18 -35.82 40.44
N SER A 107 -13.99 -35.20 40.53
CA SER A 107 -13.53 -34.50 41.76
C SER A 107 -12.00 -34.32 41.94
N LEU A 108 -11.64 -33.17 42.57
CA LEU A 108 -10.51 -32.89 43.49
C LEU A 108 -9.02 -33.06 43.07
N SER A 109 -8.28 -31.94 43.25
CA SER A 109 -6.82 -31.82 43.44
C SER A 109 -6.46 -31.94 44.95
N PRO A 110 -5.18 -31.90 45.47
CA PRO A 110 -4.18 -30.83 45.20
C PRO A 110 -2.64 -31.10 45.38
N ALA A 111 -1.84 -30.11 44.95
CA ALA A 111 -0.59 -29.57 45.55
C ALA A 111 0.81 -30.30 45.57
N ALA A 112 1.85 -29.43 45.45
CA ALA A 112 3.15 -29.42 46.17
C ALA A 112 4.47 -30.04 45.62
N SER A 113 5.10 -29.34 44.65
CA SER A 113 6.51 -28.84 44.70
C SER A 113 7.72 -29.86 44.70
N PRO A 114 9.02 -29.48 44.87
CA PRO A 114 9.93 -29.47 43.70
C PRO A 114 11.37 -30.06 43.85
N CYS A 115 11.96 -30.50 42.72
CA CYS A 115 13.40 -30.82 42.50
C CYS A 115 13.65 -31.10 40.99
N SER A 116 14.86 -31.07 40.39
CA SER A 116 16.15 -30.39 40.70
C SER A 116 17.10 -30.45 39.48
N ILE A 117 18.25 -29.76 39.52
CA ILE A 117 19.23 -29.63 38.40
C ILE A 117 20.43 -30.60 38.54
N PRO A 118 20.99 -31.09 37.42
CA PRO A 118 22.43 -31.34 37.29
C PRO A 118 23.08 -30.63 36.07
N SER A 119 24.40 -30.38 36.14
CA SER A 119 25.19 -29.65 35.12
C SER A 119 26.22 -30.55 34.39
N PRO A 120 26.80 -30.13 33.23
CA PRO A 120 27.49 -31.03 32.30
C PRO A 120 29.04 -30.95 32.28
N CYS A 121 29.69 -31.99 31.72
CA CYS A 121 31.10 -32.02 31.24
C CYS A 121 31.38 -33.34 30.47
N PRO A 122 32.50 -33.51 29.73
CA PRO A 122 33.44 -32.52 29.16
C PRO A 122 33.75 -32.75 27.64
N ILE A 123 34.73 -32.00 27.11
CA ILE A 123 35.17 -31.96 25.69
C ILE A 123 36.49 -32.75 25.49
N PRO A 124 36.72 -33.44 24.34
CA PRO A 124 38.05 -33.93 23.92
C PRO A 124 38.78 -32.95 22.96
N SER A 125 40.12 -33.00 22.93
CA SER A 125 40.99 -32.11 22.11
C SER A 125 42.02 -32.89 21.26
N PRO A 126 42.62 -32.30 20.20
CA PRO A 126 43.09 -33.07 19.04
C PRO A 126 44.59 -33.44 18.97
N ARG A 127 44.88 -34.46 18.16
CA ARG A 127 46.18 -34.90 17.59
C ARG A 127 45.87 -35.61 16.24
N SER A 128 46.74 -35.74 15.22
CA SER A 128 48.11 -35.23 14.96
C SER A 128 48.43 -35.33 13.44
N THR A 129 49.56 -34.77 13.00
CA THR A 129 50.01 -34.67 11.59
C THR A 129 50.47 -36.00 10.94
N PRO A 130 50.33 -36.18 9.60
CA PRO A 130 50.85 -37.34 8.84
C PRO A 130 52.13 -37.07 8.03
N SER A 131 52.91 -38.13 7.72
CA SER A 131 54.05 -38.18 6.76
C SER A 131 54.63 -39.63 6.71
N PRO A 132 55.48 -40.02 5.73
CA PRO A 132 55.47 -39.76 4.27
C PRO A 132 55.77 -41.05 3.43
N LEU A 133 56.12 -40.91 2.13
CA LEU A 133 56.66 -41.94 1.18
C LEU A 133 55.62 -42.96 0.63
N LYS A 134 55.65 -43.50 -0.61
CA LYS A 134 56.61 -43.62 -1.77
C LYS A 134 55.80 -43.62 -3.10
N LEU A 135 56.33 -43.62 -4.35
CA LEU A 135 57.48 -42.96 -5.02
C LEU A 135 57.56 -43.40 -6.53
N ARG A 136 57.52 -42.45 -7.50
CA ARG A 136 57.74 -42.61 -8.99
C ARG A 136 56.72 -43.49 -9.76
N SER A 137 56.52 -43.40 -11.09
CA SER A 137 57.00 -42.52 -12.21
C SER A 137 55.93 -42.56 -13.34
N MET A 138 55.78 -41.58 -14.25
CA MET A 138 56.63 -41.31 -15.43
C MET A 138 56.42 -39.89 -16.01
N PHE A 139 57.34 -39.44 -16.87
CA PHE A 139 57.28 -38.19 -17.64
C PHE A 139 57.05 -38.46 -19.13
N GLN A 140 56.11 -37.76 -19.77
CA GLN A 140 56.25 -37.16 -21.11
C GLN A 140 55.33 -35.92 -21.21
N PRO A 141 55.81 -34.76 -21.70
CA PRO A 141 54.97 -33.59 -21.97
C PRO A 141 54.45 -33.54 -23.42
N ASP A 142 53.28 -32.95 -23.60
CA ASP A 142 52.52 -32.86 -24.86
C ASP A 142 52.80 -31.51 -25.59
N PRO A 143 53.39 -31.50 -26.80
CA PRO A 143 54.07 -30.32 -27.35
C PRO A 143 53.16 -29.38 -28.16
N ASP A 144 52.03 -28.93 -27.61
CA ASP A 144 51.05 -28.13 -28.37
C ASP A 144 50.35 -27.00 -27.55
N LYS A 145 51.05 -26.40 -26.58
CA LYS A 145 50.46 -25.40 -25.66
C LYS A 145 51.12 -24.02 -25.58
N GLU A 146 52.32 -23.80 -26.12
CA GLU A 146 53.03 -22.51 -25.98
C GLU A 146 52.60 -21.45 -27.02
N ASP A 147 52.40 -21.80 -28.30
CA ASP A 147 52.04 -20.85 -29.38
C ASP A 147 50.65 -20.20 -29.22
N ARG A 148 49.84 -20.66 -28.25
CA ARG A 148 48.53 -20.05 -27.94
C ARG A 148 48.61 -18.89 -26.94
N GLN A 149 49.67 -18.79 -26.13
CA GLN A 149 49.83 -17.67 -25.18
C GLN A 149 50.42 -16.43 -25.83
N GLU A 150 51.38 -16.56 -26.75
CA GLU A 150 52.08 -15.40 -27.31
C GLU A 150 51.14 -14.49 -28.13
N ARG A 151 50.20 -15.08 -28.87
CA ARG A 151 49.23 -14.37 -29.73
C ARG A 151 48.24 -13.49 -28.93
N HIS A 152 47.99 -13.80 -27.66
CA HIS A 152 47.16 -12.95 -26.78
C HIS A 152 47.94 -11.78 -26.17
N SER A 153 49.25 -11.92 -25.95
CA SER A 153 50.10 -10.83 -25.42
C SER A 153 50.24 -9.67 -26.41
N LYS A 154 50.53 -9.98 -27.68
CA LYS A 154 50.71 -8.99 -28.76
C LYS A 154 49.42 -8.22 -29.08
N LYS A 155 48.24 -8.79 -28.84
CA LYS A 155 46.94 -8.11 -29.02
C LYS A 155 46.56 -7.16 -27.88
N ARG A 156 47.20 -7.21 -26.71
CA ARG A 156 47.02 -6.22 -25.63
C ARG A 156 47.90 -4.98 -25.81
N ARG A 157 49.17 -5.16 -26.17
CA ARG A 157 50.13 -4.04 -26.39
C ARG A 157 49.77 -3.08 -27.54
N ALA A 158 48.83 -3.44 -28.41
CA ALA A 158 48.40 -2.62 -29.54
C ALA A 158 47.22 -1.67 -29.22
N LYS A 159 46.84 -1.49 -27.95
CA LYS A 159 45.72 -0.61 -27.56
C LYS A 159 45.99 0.32 -26.35
N GLU A 160 47.26 0.46 -25.96
CA GLU A 160 47.71 1.32 -24.85
C GLU A 160 48.60 2.49 -25.33
N SER A 161 48.76 2.67 -26.63
CA SER A 161 49.66 3.66 -27.26
C SER A 161 48.89 4.76 -28.00
N ASN A 162 48.15 5.58 -27.26
CA ASN A 162 47.83 7.00 -27.57
C ASN A 162 46.91 7.57 -26.49
N LEU A 163 47.51 8.04 -25.39
CA LEU A 163 46.89 8.89 -24.37
C LEU A 163 47.99 9.80 -23.82
N SER A 164 48.06 11.03 -24.35
CA SER A 164 49.06 12.03 -23.98
C SER A 164 48.43 13.43 -23.80
N ASP A 165 47.11 13.46 -23.60
CA ASP A 165 46.35 14.67 -23.31
C ASP A 165 46.07 14.73 -21.80
N PRO A 166 46.42 15.83 -21.09
CA PRO A 166 46.15 15.98 -19.66
C PRO A 166 44.67 15.92 -19.26
N LEU A 167 43.73 16.09 -20.21
CA LEU A 167 42.29 16.07 -19.93
C LEU A 167 41.73 14.66 -19.65
N ASP A 168 42.26 13.61 -20.29
CA ASP A 168 41.73 12.24 -20.12
C ASP A 168 42.03 11.65 -18.73
N LEU A 169 43.09 12.11 -18.06
CA LEU A 169 43.46 11.66 -16.71
C LEU A 169 42.47 12.12 -15.62
N LEU A 170 41.59 13.09 -15.92
CA LEU A 170 40.47 13.45 -15.06
C LEU A 170 39.30 12.45 -15.12
N TRP A 171 39.26 11.56 -16.13
CA TRP A 171 38.18 10.57 -16.30
C TRP A 171 38.49 9.17 -15.74
N LEU A 172 39.58 9.03 -14.97
CA LEU A 172 39.90 7.81 -14.21
C LEU A 172 39.64 7.94 -12.70
N GLY A 173 39.11 9.08 -12.24
CA GLY A 173 38.43 9.17 -10.96
C GLY A 173 37.11 8.41 -11.04
N ALA A 174 37.05 7.19 -10.48
CA ALA A 174 35.83 6.41 -10.40
C ALA A 174 34.82 7.10 -9.48
N THR A 175 33.99 8.00 -10.05
CA THR A 175 32.86 8.60 -9.36
C THR A 175 31.88 7.50 -8.99
N SER A 176 31.91 7.08 -7.73
CA SER A 176 30.85 6.25 -7.15
C SER A 176 29.53 7.01 -7.36
N THR A 177 28.67 6.47 -8.23
CA THR A 177 27.30 6.94 -8.36
C THR A 177 26.66 6.84 -6.99
N MET A 178 26.31 7.98 -6.41
CA MET A 178 25.80 8.01 -5.05
C MET A 178 24.47 7.26 -5.01
N SER A 179 24.46 6.15 -4.26
CA SER A 179 23.25 5.35 -4.03
C SER A 179 22.21 6.13 -3.22
N THR A 180 22.60 7.23 -2.56
CA THR A 180 21.73 8.17 -1.86
C THR A 180 21.71 9.55 -2.50
N SER A 181 20.57 10.24 -2.37
CA SER A 181 20.36 11.56 -2.96
C SER A 181 21.27 12.65 -2.38
N ALA A 182 21.60 13.66 -3.19
CA ALA A 182 22.36 14.83 -2.72
C ALA A 182 21.75 15.50 -1.47
N SER A 183 20.42 15.48 -1.35
CA SER A 183 19.66 16.08 -0.24
C SER A 183 19.76 15.31 1.08
N SER A 184 20.23 14.05 1.09
CA SER A 184 20.52 13.34 2.35
C SER A 184 21.88 13.70 2.94
N HIS A 185 22.84 14.11 2.10
CA HIS A 185 24.16 14.58 2.52
C HIS A 185 24.15 16.01 3.09
N LEU A 186 23.03 16.75 2.97
CA LEU A 186 22.82 18.01 3.70
C LEU A 186 22.77 17.76 5.21
N ASN A 187 23.42 18.63 5.99
CA ASN A 187 23.51 18.49 7.44
C ASN A 187 22.11 18.57 8.11
N LYS A 188 21.54 17.40 8.43
CA LYS A 188 20.21 17.25 9.05
C LYS A 188 20.14 17.89 10.45
N GLY A 189 21.27 18.05 11.14
CA GLY A 189 21.34 18.81 12.40
C GLY A 189 20.94 20.28 12.23
N ILE A 190 21.29 20.91 11.10
CA ILE A 190 20.88 22.28 10.79
C ILE A 190 19.36 22.36 10.61
N LYS A 191 18.77 21.42 9.85
CA LYS A 191 17.30 21.27 9.74
C LYS A 191 16.67 21.15 11.13
N GLN A 192 17.24 20.31 12.01
CA GLN A 192 16.70 20.07 13.34
C GLN A 192 16.78 21.30 14.27
N MET A 193 17.76 22.20 14.12
CA MET A 193 17.81 23.46 14.87
C MET A 193 16.64 24.41 14.51
N TYR A 194 16.26 24.49 13.24
CA TYR A 194 15.09 25.27 12.84
C TYR A 194 13.77 24.59 13.23
N MET A 195 13.70 23.26 13.13
CA MET A 195 12.54 22.45 13.53
C MET A 195 12.34 22.33 15.06
N SER A 196 13.21 22.93 15.88
CA SER A 196 13.01 23.05 17.34
C SER A 196 12.62 24.46 17.81
N LEU A 197 12.50 25.43 16.89
CA LEU A 197 11.97 26.75 17.21
C LEU A 197 10.48 26.68 17.57
N PRO A 198 10.00 27.38 18.61
CA PRO A 198 8.57 27.51 18.89
C PRO A 198 7.86 28.23 17.72
N GLN A 199 6.91 27.56 17.05
CA GLN A 199 6.25 28.09 15.85
C GLN A 199 5.20 29.19 16.10
N GLY A 200 4.87 29.46 17.37
CA GLY A 200 3.75 30.33 17.76
C GLY A 200 2.38 29.68 17.50
N ASP A 201 1.34 30.52 17.42
CA ASP A 201 -0.05 30.06 17.35
C ASP A 201 -0.49 29.59 15.94
N LYS A 202 0.31 29.90 14.91
CA LYS A 202 0.00 29.55 13.51
C LYS A 202 0.27 28.08 13.23
N VAL A 203 -0.56 27.49 12.38
CA VAL A 203 -0.55 26.04 12.12
C VAL A 203 -0.31 25.77 10.65
N LEU A 204 0.53 24.78 10.35
CA LEU A 204 0.82 24.35 8.99
C LEU A 204 -0.07 23.16 8.61
N ALA A 205 -0.82 23.30 7.52
CA ALA A 205 -1.62 22.24 6.93
C ALA A 205 -1.03 21.84 5.57
N MET A 206 -0.54 20.60 5.47
CA MET A 206 -0.01 20.01 4.23
C MET A 206 -1.13 19.26 3.50
N TYR A 207 -1.58 19.81 2.38
CA TYR A 207 -2.59 19.21 1.51
C TYR A 207 -1.89 18.21 0.58
N ILE A 208 -2.45 17.01 0.45
CA ILE A 208 -1.90 15.85 -0.26
C ILE A 208 -2.96 15.31 -1.22
N TRP A 209 -2.58 15.03 -2.48
CA TRP A 209 -3.49 14.49 -3.49
C TRP A 209 -2.79 13.57 -4.49
N ILE A 210 -3.58 12.81 -5.24
CA ILE A 210 -3.12 11.92 -6.33
C ILE A 210 -3.09 12.71 -7.64
N ASP A 211 -2.02 12.56 -8.43
CA ASP A 211 -1.88 13.23 -9.73
C ASP A 211 -2.52 12.47 -10.91
N GLY A 212 -2.29 12.92 -12.13
CA GLY A 212 -2.88 12.36 -13.36
C GLY A 212 -2.35 10.98 -13.74
N THR A 213 -1.32 10.46 -13.07
CA THR A 213 -0.84 9.09 -13.27
C THR A 213 -1.66 8.05 -12.52
N GLY A 214 -2.37 8.45 -11.45
CA GLY A 214 -3.00 7.53 -10.50
C GLY A 214 -2.02 6.82 -9.55
N GLU A 215 -0.72 7.05 -9.70
CA GLU A 215 0.35 6.47 -8.88
C GLU A 215 1.09 7.55 -8.06
N GLY A 216 1.32 8.72 -8.65
CA GLY A 216 2.06 9.83 -8.06
C GLY A 216 1.27 10.63 -7.02
N LEU A 217 1.88 10.84 -5.86
CA LEU A 217 1.38 11.73 -4.82
C LEU A 217 2.03 13.12 -4.92
N ARG A 218 1.23 14.17 -4.77
CA ARG A 218 1.66 15.57 -4.72
C ARG A 218 1.28 16.18 -3.37
N CYS A 219 2.01 17.22 -2.94
CA CYS A 219 1.62 17.97 -1.75
C CYS A 219 2.05 19.44 -1.81
N LYS A 220 1.38 20.29 -1.02
CA LYS A 220 1.82 21.66 -0.69
C LYS A 220 1.28 22.10 0.67
N THR A 221 1.86 23.15 1.26
CA THR A 221 1.51 23.59 2.63
C THR A 221 0.90 24.99 2.62
N ARG A 222 -0.20 25.20 3.36
CA ARG A 222 -0.72 26.52 3.74
C ARG A 222 -0.57 26.75 5.24
N THR A 223 -0.57 28.02 5.63
CA THR A 223 -0.73 28.44 7.02
C THR A 223 -2.22 28.58 7.34
N LEU A 224 -2.61 28.20 8.55
CA LEU A 224 -3.91 28.43 9.17
C LEU A 224 -3.72 29.28 10.43
N ASP A 225 -4.74 30.05 10.79
CA ASP A 225 -4.67 30.99 11.92
C ASP A 225 -4.71 30.32 13.31
N SER A 226 -5.23 29.10 13.38
CA SER A 226 -5.34 28.26 14.57
C SER A 226 -5.34 26.77 14.18
N GLU A 227 -5.28 25.87 15.17
CA GLU A 227 -5.38 24.42 14.94
C GLU A 227 -6.83 24.01 14.62
N PRO A 228 -7.10 23.39 13.45
CA PRO A 228 -8.42 22.87 13.11
C PRO A 228 -8.77 21.64 13.97
N LYS A 229 -10.01 21.59 14.46
CA LYS A 229 -10.54 20.55 15.35
C LYS A 229 -11.32 19.47 14.62
N SER A 230 -11.85 19.78 13.44
CA SER A 230 -12.48 18.83 12.53
C SER A 230 -12.06 19.08 11.08
N ILE A 231 -12.55 18.26 10.14
CA ILE A 231 -12.20 18.40 8.73
C ILE A 231 -12.97 19.52 8.03
N GLU A 232 -14.16 19.84 8.54
CA GLU A 232 -15.04 20.91 8.05
C GLU A 232 -14.47 22.32 8.36
N GLU A 233 -13.52 22.42 9.29
CA GLU A 233 -12.77 23.65 9.57
C GLU A 233 -11.61 23.88 8.58
N LEU A 234 -11.27 22.90 7.74
CA LEU A 234 -10.24 23.04 6.72
C LEU A 234 -10.85 23.68 5.45
N PRO A 235 -10.31 24.80 4.97
CA PRO A 235 -10.78 25.42 3.73
C PRO A 235 -10.44 24.56 2.51
N GLU A 236 -11.29 24.62 1.48
CA GLU A 236 -10.91 24.21 0.13
C GLU A 236 -9.67 24.96 -0.36
N TRP A 237 -9.01 24.40 -1.37
CA TRP A 237 -7.88 25.03 -2.05
C TRP A 237 -7.87 24.66 -3.53
N ASN A 238 -6.92 25.21 -4.29
CA ASN A 238 -6.76 24.98 -5.73
C ASN A 238 -5.30 24.68 -6.08
N PHE A 239 -5.02 24.13 -7.26
CA PHE A 239 -3.67 23.97 -7.83
C PHE A 239 -3.71 23.95 -9.36
N ASP A 240 -2.55 24.17 -9.97
CA ASP A 240 -2.36 24.02 -11.40
C ASP A 240 -2.28 22.53 -11.79
N GLY A 241 -3.34 22.04 -12.44
CA GLY A 241 -3.44 20.67 -12.96
C GLY A 241 -2.59 20.40 -14.20
N SER A 242 -2.06 21.44 -14.87
CA SER A 242 -1.20 21.24 -16.05
C SER A 242 0.17 20.71 -15.64
N SER A 243 0.71 21.17 -14.50
CA SER A 243 1.90 20.61 -13.84
C SER A 243 1.70 19.22 -13.20
N THR A 244 0.50 18.63 -13.26
CA THR A 244 0.18 17.31 -12.67
C THR A 244 -0.42 16.30 -13.65
N MET A 245 -0.49 16.64 -14.94
CA MET A 245 -1.14 15.83 -16.00
C MET A 245 -2.66 15.63 -15.82
N GLN A 246 -3.36 16.60 -15.20
CA GLN A 246 -4.80 16.51 -14.90
C GLN A 246 -5.65 17.58 -15.62
N SER A 247 -5.04 18.57 -16.28
CA SER A 247 -5.73 19.60 -17.06
C SER A 247 -4.86 20.19 -18.18
N GLU A 248 -5.47 20.92 -19.11
CA GLU A 248 -4.75 21.75 -20.08
C GLU A 248 -4.31 23.09 -19.45
N GLY A 249 -3.21 23.68 -19.94
CA GLY A 249 -2.68 24.97 -19.45
C GLY A 249 -3.55 26.20 -19.75
N SER A 250 -4.58 26.06 -20.58
CA SER A 250 -5.55 27.10 -20.94
C SER A 250 -6.65 27.30 -19.88
N ASN A 251 -6.89 26.29 -19.05
CA ASN A 251 -7.91 26.25 -18.00
C ASN A 251 -7.48 25.25 -16.92
N SER A 252 -6.40 25.59 -16.19
CA SER A 252 -5.67 24.61 -15.39
C SER A 252 -5.99 24.57 -13.90
N ASP A 253 -6.84 25.46 -13.39
CA ASP A 253 -7.23 25.44 -11.98
C ASP A 253 -8.09 24.21 -11.64
N MET A 254 -7.61 23.44 -10.66
CA MET A 254 -8.28 22.28 -10.09
C MET A 254 -8.43 22.43 -8.58
N TYR A 255 -9.54 21.95 -8.03
CA TYR A 255 -9.85 22.09 -6.60
C TYR A 255 -9.36 20.89 -5.78
N LEU A 256 -8.99 21.18 -4.52
CA LEU A 256 -8.67 20.24 -3.47
C LEU A 256 -9.72 20.35 -2.36
N VAL A 257 -10.53 19.30 -2.21
CA VAL A 257 -11.53 19.19 -1.15
C VAL A 257 -10.96 18.30 -0.03
N PRO A 258 -10.83 18.78 1.22
CA PRO A 258 -10.38 17.95 2.35
C PRO A 258 -11.21 16.67 2.50
N ALA A 259 -10.52 15.53 2.52
CA ALA A 259 -11.10 14.19 2.51
C ALA A 259 -10.80 13.38 3.78
N ALA A 260 -9.57 13.50 4.32
CA ALA A 260 -9.19 12.99 5.64
C ALA A 260 -8.10 13.88 6.28
N MET A 261 -8.04 13.97 7.62
CA MET A 261 -7.05 14.78 8.35
C MET A 261 -6.28 13.94 9.37
N PHE A 262 -4.95 14.10 9.38
CA PHE A 262 -4.02 13.40 10.28
C PHE A 262 -3.03 14.39 10.93
N ARG A 263 -2.34 13.97 11.99
CA ARG A 263 -1.26 14.76 12.60
C ARG A 263 0.00 14.70 11.71
N ASP A 264 0.72 15.80 11.55
CA ASP A 264 1.96 15.83 10.75
C ASP A 264 3.14 15.23 11.57
N PRO A 265 3.70 14.07 11.20
CA PRO A 265 4.81 13.46 11.95
C PRO A 265 6.16 14.14 11.65
N PHE A 266 6.27 14.91 10.57
CA PHE A 266 7.47 15.62 10.15
C PHE A 266 7.59 16.99 10.82
N ARG A 267 6.45 17.61 11.15
CA ARG A 267 6.36 18.93 11.79
C ARG A 267 5.80 18.92 13.21
N LYS A 268 5.23 17.79 13.66
CA LYS A 268 4.56 17.60 14.95
C LYS A 268 3.32 18.49 15.12
N ASP A 269 2.59 18.29 16.23
CA ASP A 269 1.43 19.09 16.59
C ASP A 269 1.84 20.55 16.82
N PRO A 270 0.98 21.54 16.47
CA PRO A 270 -0.41 21.40 16.02
C PRO A 270 -0.59 21.02 14.52
N ASN A 271 0.49 20.86 13.76
CA ASN A 271 0.45 20.77 12.30
C ASN A 271 -0.26 19.51 11.76
N LYS A 272 -0.83 19.61 10.56
CA LYS A 272 -1.73 18.61 9.96
C LYS A 272 -1.26 18.12 8.60
N LEU A 273 -1.47 16.84 8.33
CA LEU A 273 -1.59 16.32 6.96
C LEU A 273 -3.08 16.29 6.60
N VAL A 274 -3.41 16.69 5.37
CA VAL A 274 -4.76 16.73 4.84
C VAL A 274 -4.75 15.98 3.51
N PHE A 275 -5.35 14.79 3.48
CA PHE A 275 -5.61 14.09 2.23
C PHE A 275 -6.81 14.73 1.54
N CYS A 276 -6.78 14.87 0.21
CA CYS A 276 -7.78 15.62 -0.55
C CYS A 276 -8.30 14.84 -1.76
N GLU A 277 -9.59 15.01 -2.02
CA GLU A 277 -10.17 14.72 -3.33
C GLU A 277 -9.84 15.83 -4.34
N VAL A 278 -9.73 15.45 -5.62
CA VAL A 278 -9.46 16.35 -6.73
C VAL A 278 -10.73 16.54 -7.56
N LEU A 279 -11.14 17.79 -7.76
CA LEU A 279 -12.21 18.19 -8.67
C LEU A 279 -11.68 19.11 -9.77
N LYS A 280 -12.29 19.06 -10.95
CA LYS A 280 -12.00 19.95 -12.10
C LYS A 280 -12.62 21.33 -11.90
N TYR A 281 -12.28 22.30 -12.76
CA TYR A 281 -12.88 23.64 -12.84
C TYR A 281 -14.44 23.66 -12.80
N ASN A 282 -15.09 22.58 -13.25
CA ASN A 282 -16.55 22.41 -13.29
C ASN A 282 -17.11 21.55 -12.12
N HIS A 283 -16.35 21.39 -11.04
CA HIS A 283 -16.65 20.61 -9.84
C HIS A 283 -16.97 19.12 -10.06
N LYS A 284 -16.72 18.56 -11.25
CA LYS A 284 -16.70 17.10 -11.47
C LYS A 284 -15.40 16.49 -10.92
N PRO A 285 -15.40 15.24 -10.44
CA PRO A 285 -14.16 14.55 -10.07
C PRO A 285 -13.17 14.49 -11.24
N ALA A 286 -11.87 14.51 -10.91
CA ALA A 286 -10.82 14.18 -11.86
C ALA A 286 -10.82 12.68 -12.19
N GLU A 287 -10.21 12.29 -13.32
CA GLU A 287 -10.08 10.91 -13.79
C GLU A 287 -9.46 9.98 -12.72
N THR A 288 -8.51 10.50 -11.93
CA THR A 288 -7.83 9.77 -10.86
C THR A 288 -8.47 9.95 -9.47
N ASN A 289 -9.60 10.66 -9.36
CA ASN A 289 -10.40 10.69 -8.13
C ASN A 289 -11.34 9.47 -8.08
N LEU A 290 -10.77 8.30 -7.80
CA LEU A 290 -11.53 7.06 -7.61
C LEU A 290 -12.24 7.01 -6.25
N ARG A 291 -11.77 7.81 -5.27
CA ARG A 291 -12.40 7.96 -3.95
C ARG A 291 -13.87 8.38 -4.04
N TYR A 292 -14.19 9.32 -4.93
CA TYR A 292 -15.56 9.84 -5.12
C TYR A 292 -16.60 8.74 -5.39
N THR A 293 -16.27 7.77 -6.25
CA THR A 293 -17.17 6.64 -6.55
C THR A 293 -17.10 5.58 -5.45
N CYS A 294 -15.89 5.28 -4.97
CA CYS A 294 -15.68 4.28 -3.92
C CYS A 294 -16.46 4.64 -2.65
N LYS A 295 -16.44 5.90 -2.22
CA LYS A 295 -17.22 6.38 -1.07
C LYS A 295 -18.72 6.11 -1.23
N ARG A 296 -19.32 6.43 -2.39
CA ARG A 296 -20.75 6.17 -2.66
C ARG A 296 -21.08 4.67 -2.55
N ILE A 297 -20.18 3.81 -3.07
CA ILE A 297 -20.33 2.34 -2.99
C ILE A 297 -20.18 1.83 -1.55
N MET A 298 -19.28 2.41 -0.73
CA MET A 298 -19.15 2.10 0.69
C MET A 298 -20.37 2.54 1.51
N ASP A 299 -20.88 3.76 1.25
CA ASP A 299 -22.07 4.30 1.92
C ASP A 299 -23.28 3.36 1.73
N MET A 300 -23.47 2.83 0.50
CA MET A 300 -24.54 1.89 0.14
C MET A 300 -24.51 0.55 0.91
N VAL A 301 -23.35 0.12 1.42
CA VAL A 301 -23.18 -1.16 2.14
C VAL A 301 -22.73 -1.00 3.59
N SER A 302 -22.79 0.23 4.11
CA SER A 302 -22.38 0.59 5.47
C SER A 302 -23.01 -0.29 6.56
N ASN A 303 -24.27 -0.71 6.38
CA ASN A 303 -24.98 -1.65 7.25
C ASN A 303 -24.35 -3.05 7.38
N GLN A 304 -23.45 -3.43 6.47
CA GLN A 304 -22.70 -4.70 6.49
C GLN A 304 -21.32 -4.55 7.15
N HIS A 305 -20.90 -3.35 7.53
CA HIS A 305 -19.61 -3.03 8.15
C HIS A 305 -18.41 -3.70 7.44
N PRO A 306 -18.15 -3.36 6.15
CA PRO A 306 -17.05 -3.92 5.38
C PRO A 306 -15.70 -3.49 5.98
N TRP A 307 -14.92 -4.45 6.48
CA TRP A 307 -13.58 -4.22 6.99
C TRP A 307 -12.53 -4.75 6.02
N PHE A 308 -11.52 -3.92 5.79
CA PHE A 308 -10.37 -4.21 4.94
C PHE A 308 -9.07 -4.14 5.75
N GLY A 309 -8.07 -4.92 5.35
CA GLY A 309 -6.68 -4.74 5.79
C GLY A 309 -5.72 -5.03 4.65
N MET A 310 -4.81 -4.10 4.34
CA MET A 310 -3.93 -4.19 3.18
C MET A 310 -2.46 -4.35 3.57
N GLU A 311 -1.82 -5.35 2.98
CA GLU A 311 -0.43 -5.77 3.15
C GLU A 311 0.43 -5.09 2.08
N GLN A 312 0.94 -3.87 2.34
CA GLN A 312 1.70 -3.10 1.35
C GLN A 312 3.16 -3.54 1.32
N GLU A 313 3.51 -4.38 0.36
CA GLU A 313 4.90 -4.66 0.02
C GLU A 313 5.51 -3.49 -0.78
N TYR A 314 6.80 -3.24 -0.60
CA TYR A 314 7.57 -2.24 -1.32
C TYR A 314 9.07 -2.57 -1.33
N THR A 315 9.82 -2.03 -2.29
CA THR A 315 11.29 -2.21 -2.34
C THR A 315 11.99 -0.87 -2.18
N LEU A 316 13.05 -0.84 -1.36
CA LEU A 316 13.96 0.29 -1.23
C LEU A 316 15.01 0.26 -2.34
N MET A 317 15.17 1.39 -3.02
CA MET A 317 16.08 1.61 -4.14
C MET A 317 17.00 2.79 -3.84
N GLY A 318 18.23 2.74 -4.36
CA GLY A 318 19.12 3.88 -4.44
C GLY A 318 18.72 4.85 -5.56
N THR A 319 19.31 6.04 -5.56
CA THR A 319 19.13 7.05 -6.62
C THR A 319 19.77 6.69 -7.97
N ASP A 320 20.53 5.60 -8.02
CA ASP A 320 21.00 4.93 -9.24
C ASP A 320 19.98 3.96 -9.85
N GLY A 321 18.84 3.73 -9.20
CA GLY A 321 17.82 2.77 -9.63
C GLY A 321 18.16 1.31 -9.30
N HIS A 322 19.20 1.05 -8.49
CA HIS A 322 19.55 -0.28 -8.00
C HIS A 322 18.95 -0.51 -6.60
N PRO A 323 18.61 -1.75 -6.17
CA PRO A 323 18.03 -1.95 -4.84
C PRO A 323 19.02 -1.59 -3.72
N PHE A 324 18.50 -0.98 -2.64
CA PHE A 324 19.33 -0.39 -1.59
C PHE A 324 20.16 -1.45 -0.84
N GLY A 325 21.46 -1.20 -0.70
CA GLY A 325 22.39 -2.13 -0.04
C GLY A 325 22.77 -3.37 -0.86
N TRP A 326 22.33 -3.49 -2.11
CA TRP A 326 22.86 -4.51 -3.02
C TRP A 326 24.28 -4.17 -3.51
N PRO A 327 25.10 -5.16 -3.91
CA PRO A 327 26.42 -4.89 -4.49
C PRO A 327 26.30 -4.11 -5.80
N SER A 328 27.04 -3.01 -5.96
CA SER A 328 27.00 -2.16 -7.16
C SER A 328 27.22 -2.97 -8.45
N ASN A 329 26.28 -2.86 -9.40
CA ASN A 329 26.25 -3.65 -10.65
C ASN A 329 26.23 -5.19 -10.44
N GLY A 330 25.71 -5.67 -9.31
CA GLY A 330 25.72 -7.07 -8.93
C GLY A 330 24.44 -7.54 -8.25
N PHE A 331 24.55 -8.69 -7.57
CA PHE A 331 23.45 -9.33 -6.85
C PHE A 331 23.95 -9.79 -5.47
N PRO A 332 23.12 -9.72 -4.42
CA PRO A 332 23.40 -10.36 -3.14
C PRO A 332 23.22 -11.89 -3.25
N GLY A 333 23.41 -12.61 -2.13
CA GLY A 333 23.13 -14.05 -2.08
C GLY A 333 21.66 -14.38 -2.39
N PRO A 334 21.34 -15.63 -2.77
CA PRO A 334 19.98 -16.03 -3.15
C PRO A 334 18.96 -15.82 -2.02
N GLN A 335 17.68 -15.68 -2.40
CA GLN A 335 16.57 -15.51 -1.46
C GLN A 335 16.45 -16.66 -0.45
N GLY A 336 15.86 -16.36 0.70
CA GLY A 336 15.74 -17.29 1.83
C GLY A 336 16.07 -16.66 3.19
N PRO A 337 17.27 -16.09 3.40
CA PRO A 337 17.69 -15.60 4.72
C PRO A 337 17.21 -14.17 5.05
N TYR A 338 16.50 -13.50 4.14
CA TYR A 338 16.10 -12.10 4.26
C TYR A 338 14.73 -11.90 4.92
N TYR A 339 13.78 -12.81 4.67
CA TYR A 339 12.43 -12.76 5.24
C TYR A 339 12.48 -12.79 6.76
N CYS A 340 11.90 -11.78 7.40
CA CYS A 340 11.98 -11.53 8.85
C CYS A 340 13.42 -11.54 9.41
N GLY A 341 14.43 -11.28 8.57
CA GLY A 341 15.85 -11.39 8.92
C GLY A 341 16.35 -10.31 9.88
N VAL A 342 17.47 -10.62 10.55
CA VAL A 342 18.19 -9.70 11.44
C VAL A 342 19.70 -9.86 11.22
N GLY A 343 20.44 -8.75 11.33
CA GLY A 343 21.85 -8.67 10.96
C GLY A 343 22.10 -7.77 9.75
N ALA A 344 23.30 -7.21 9.67
CA ALA A 344 23.70 -6.26 8.61
C ALA A 344 23.79 -6.91 7.22
N ASP A 345 23.93 -8.24 7.16
CA ASP A 345 23.92 -9.08 5.95
C ASP A 345 22.52 -9.62 5.59
N ARG A 346 21.47 -9.11 6.24
CA ARG A 346 20.07 -9.56 6.09
C ARG A 346 19.07 -8.43 5.87
N ALA A 347 19.11 -7.38 6.70
CA ALA A 347 18.02 -6.41 6.81
C ALA A 347 18.43 -5.00 6.37
N TYR A 348 18.39 -4.72 5.07
CA TYR A 348 18.85 -3.46 4.50
C TYR A 348 17.78 -2.36 4.62
N GLY A 349 18.13 -1.22 5.24
CA GLY A 349 17.24 -0.05 5.32
C GLY A 349 16.23 -0.05 6.47
N ARG A 350 16.43 -0.84 7.53
CA ARG A 350 15.50 -0.93 8.69
C ARG A 350 15.15 0.43 9.31
N ASP A 351 16.08 1.40 9.33
CA ASP A 351 15.86 2.72 9.92
C ASP A 351 14.66 3.47 9.30
N ILE A 352 14.43 3.27 8.00
CA ILE A 352 13.28 3.81 7.27
C ILE A 352 11.96 3.17 7.73
N VAL A 353 11.99 1.86 8.01
CA VAL A 353 10.83 1.07 8.44
C VAL A 353 10.43 1.47 9.86
N GLU A 354 11.38 1.55 10.78
CA GLU A 354 11.15 1.99 12.16
C GLU A 354 10.65 3.45 12.20
N ALA A 355 11.27 4.34 11.40
CA ALA A 355 10.83 5.72 11.27
C ALA A 355 9.41 5.83 10.68
N HIS A 356 9.09 5.06 9.63
CA HIS A 356 7.76 4.99 9.02
C HIS A 356 6.70 4.48 9.99
N TYR A 357 6.97 3.39 10.72
CA TYR A 357 6.06 2.84 11.72
C TYR A 357 5.76 3.90 12.80
N ARG A 358 6.80 4.52 13.36
CA ARG A 358 6.65 5.57 14.38
C ARG A 358 5.94 6.81 13.86
N ALA A 359 6.16 7.19 12.60
CA ALA A 359 5.46 8.30 11.95
C ALA A 359 3.97 8.00 11.71
N CYS A 360 3.63 6.80 11.24
CA CYS A 360 2.24 6.35 11.07
C CYS A 360 1.48 6.31 12.41
N LEU A 361 2.08 5.70 13.45
CA LEU A 361 1.51 5.71 14.81
C LEU A 361 1.30 7.12 15.36
N TYR A 362 2.23 8.05 15.09
CA TYR A 362 2.08 9.45 15.49
C TYR A 362 0.94 10.14 14.73
N ALA A 363 0.86 9.94 13.41
CA ALA A 363 -0.12 10.57 12.54
C ALA A 363 -1.58 10.18 12.87
N GLY A 364 -1.78 9.01 13.49
CA GLY A 364 -3.09 8.37 13.69
C GLY A 364 -3.41 7.31 12.63
N ILE A 365 -2.45 6.98 11.76
CA ILE A 365 -2.60 5.94 10.75
C ILE A 365 -2.66 4.58 11.44
N LYS A 366 -3.69 3.82 11.10
CA LYS A 366 -3.99 2.47 11.63
C LYS A 366 -3.05 1.40 11.04
N ILE A 367 -1.76 1.56 11.29
CA ILE A 367 -0.74 0.54 11.02
C ILE A 367 -0.87 -0.61 12.03
N ALA A 368 -0.83 -1.85 11.54
CA ALA A 368 -1.02 -3.07 12.32
C ALA A 368 0.29 -3.85 12.54
N GLY A 369 1.27 -3.71 11.63
CA GLY A 369 2.52 -4.46 11.65
C GLY A 369 3.44 -4.13 10.47
N THR A 370 4.62 -4.75 10.48
CA THR A 370 5.67 -4.65 9.45
C THR A 370 6.57 -5.88 9.45
N ASN A 371 7.10 -6.28 8.29
CA ASN A 371 8.10 -7.34 8.15
C ASN A 371 9.17 -6.99 7.10
N ALA A 372 10.35 -7.58 7.24
CA ALA A 372 11.32 -7.69 6.16
C ALA A 372 10.86 -8.79 5.21
N GLU A 373 10.83 -8.53 3.90
CA GLU A 373 10.29 -9.47 2.92
C GLU A 373 11.35 -10.41 2.32
N VAL A 374 10.92 -11.32 1.44
CA VAL A 374 11.75 -12.39 0.88
C VAL A 374 12.90 -11.88 -0.01
N MET A 375 12.70 -10.77 -0.73
CA MET A 375 13.77 -10.10 -1.49
C MET A 375 14.57 -9.15 -0.57
N PRO A 376 15.91 -9.15 -0.62
CA PRO A 376 16.71 -8.21 0.17
C PRO A 376 16.41 -6.75 -0.24
N ALA A 377 16.20 -5.88 0.75
CA ALA A 377 15.68 -4.51 0.63
C ALA A 377 14.18 -4.39 0.25
N GLN A 378 13.44 -5.49 0.16
CA GLN A 378 11.97 -5.50 0.16
C GLN A 378 11.46 -5.53 1.61
N TRP A 379 10.37 -4.81 1.86
CA TRP A 379 9.73 -4.67 3.16
C TRP A 379 8.21 -4.62 2.97
N GLU A 380 7.48 -4.83 4.06
CA GLU A 380 6.02 -4.77 4.10
C GLU A 380 5.54 -3.94 5.29
N PHE A 381 4.43 -3.22 5.13
CA PHE A 381 3.64 -2.68 6.23
C PHE A 381 2.15 -3.01 6.07
N GLN A 382 1.49 -3.41 7.16
CA GLN A 382 0.05 -3.71 7.15
C GLN A 382 -0.76 -2.53 7.66
N ILE A 383 -1.80 -2.11 6.93
CA ILE A 383 -2.77 -1.10 7.36
C ILE A 383 -4.13 -1.77 7.60
N GLY A 384 -4.74 -1.54 8.77
CA GLY A 384 -6.10 -1.98 9.09
C GLY A 384 -6.29 -2.60 10.48
N PRO A 385 -7.45 -3.25 10.75
CA PRO A 385 -8.63 -3.29 9.88
C PRO A 385 -9.31 -1.92 9.82
N CYS A 386 -9.49 -1.35 8.62
CA CYS A 386 -10.21 -0.10 8.39
C CYS A 386 -11.63 -0.40 7.86
N GLU A 387 -12.62 0.45 8.19
CA GLU A 387 -13.99 0.26 7.73
C GLU A 387 -14.29 1.12 6.51
N GLY A 388 -14.81 0.52 5.45
CA GLY A 388 -15.19 1.22 4.22
C GLY A 388 -14.08 2.09 3.62
N ILE A 389 -14.35 3.39 3.50
CA ILE A 389 -13.50 4.35 2.78
C ILE A 389 -12.17 4.64 3.49
N ASP A 390 -12.12 4.49 4.82
CA ASP A 390 -10.94 4.71 5.66
C ASP A 390 -9.72 3.92 5.18
N MET A 391 -9.94 2.75 4.55
CA MET A 391 -8.87 1.90 4.03
C MET A 391 -8.02 2.61 2.97
N GLY A 392 -8.67 3.32 2.04
CA GLY A 392 -7.97 4.05 0.99
C GLY A 392 -7.29 5.30 1.51
N ASP A 393 -7.99 6.07 2.36
CA ASP A 393 -7.44 7.28 2.99
C ASP A 393 -6.20 6.95 3.85
N HIS A 394 -6.27 5.88 4.65
CA HIS A 394 -5.15 5.43 5.48
C HIS A 394 -3.99 4.90 4.64
N LEU A 395 -4.23 4.09 3.60
CA LEU A 395 -3.11 3.56 2.80
C LEU A 395 -2.43 4.64 1.96
N TRP A 396 -3.18 5.56 1.34
CA TRP A 396 -2.58 6.66 0.57
C TRP A 396 -1.73 7.60 1.45
N VAL A 397 -2.18 7.92 2.68
CA VAL A 397 -1.36 8.71 3.61
C VAL A 397 -0.20 7.89 4.19
N ALA A 398 -0.34 6.58 4.40
CA ALA A 398 0.79 5.71 4.77
C ALA A 398 1.88 5.65 3.68
N ARG A 399 1.48 5.57 2.41
CA ARG A 399 2.39 5.68 1.24
C ARG A 399 3.05 7.06 1.18
N PHE A 400 2.30 8.13 1.40
CA PHE A 400 2.84 9.49 1.48
C PHE A 400 3.93 9.61 2.57
N ILE A 401 3.64 9.11 3.78
CA ILE A 401 4.58 9.12 4.91
C ILE A 401 5.83 8.30 4.55
N LEU A 402 5.69 7.15 3.86
CA LEU A 402 6.85 6.35 3.43
C LEU A 402 7.76 7.14 2.48
N HIS A 403 7.22 7.73 1.39
CA HIS A 403 8.02 8.53 0.47
C HIS A 403 8.70 9.72 1.17
N ARG A 404 7.97 10.40 2.08
CA ARG A 404 8.50 11.52 2.87
C ARG A 404 9.62 11.12 3.85
N VAL A 405 9.57 9.92 4.43
CA VAL A 405 10.65 9.36 5.24
C VAL A 405 11.84 8.98 4.35
N CYS A 406 11.60 8.25 3.26
CA CYS A 406 12.62 7.85 2.29
C CYS A 406 13.41 9.05 1.74
N GLU A 407 12.74 10.17 1.43
CA GLU A 407 13.37 11.41 0.98
C GLU A 407 14.37 11.98 2.00
N ASP A 408 14.05 11.97 3.29
CA ASP A 408 14.96 12.45 4.33
C ASP A 408 16.20 11.55 4.47
N PHE A 409 16.05 10.23 4.29
CA PHE A 409 17.16 9.27 4.21
C PHE A 409 17.89 9.29 2.84
N GLY A 410 17.28 9.85 1.79
CA GLY A 410 17.84 9.94 0.44
C GLY A 410 17.67 8.70 -0.43
N VAL A 411 16.74 7.82 -0.10
CA VAL A 411 16.42 6.60 -0.88
C VAL A 411 15.05 6.74 -1.56
N ILE A 412 14.72 5.81 -2.46
CA ILE A 412 13.43 5.74 -3.15
C ILE A 412 12.70 4.49 -2.68
N ALA A 413 11.43 4.60 -2.28
CA ALA A 413 10.54 3.44 -2.16
C ALA A 413 9.80 3.27 -3.50
N THR A 414 9.84 2.06 -4.07
CA THR A 414 9.04 1.69 -5.25
C THR A 414 7.93 0.70 -4.88
N PHE A 415 6.76 0.91 -5.48
CA PHE A 415 5.62 -0.02 -5.43
C PHE A 415 5.47 -0.80 -6.74
N ASP A 416 6.49 -0.80 -7.62
CA ASP A 416 6.48 -1.63 -8.83
C ASP A 416 6.33 -3.13 -8.47
N PRO A 417 5.40 -3.87 -9.08
CA PRO A 417 5.12 -5.25 -8.68
C PRO A 417 6.19 -6.28 -9.06
N LYS A 418 7.20 -5.91 -9.85
CA LYS A 418 8.34 -6.77 -10.20
C LYS A 418 9.58 -5.90 -10.47
N PRO A 419 10.19 -5.32 -9.42
CA PRO A 419 11.21 -4.29 -9.58
C PRO A 419 12.53 -4.86 -10.12
N ILE A 420 12.81 -6.14 -9.87
CA ILE A 420 13.94 -6.87 -10.45
C ILE A 420 13.41 -8.12 -11.18
N PRO A 421 13.73 -8.31 -12.49
CA PRO A 421 13.36 -9.52 -13.23
C PRO A 421 13.98 -10.82 -12.70
N GLY A 422 13.40 -11.96 -13.09
CA GLY A 422 13.93 -13.29 -12.75
C GLY A 422 13.50 -13.77 -11.35
N ASN A 423 14.37 -14.55 -10.70
CA ASN A 423 14.09 -15.25 -9.44
C ASN A 423 14.30 -14.38 -8.18
N TRP A 424 13.74 -13.18 -8.21
CA TRP A 424 13.53 -12.31 -7.05
C TRP A 424 12.01 -12.16 -6.85
N ASN A 425 11.54 -11.94 -5.63
CA ASN A 425 10.12 -11.75 -5.40
C ASN A 425 9.58 -10.49 -6.09
N GLY A 426 8.28 -10.50 -6.40
CA GLY A 426 7.56 -9.30 -6.79
C GLY A 426 6.93 -8.64 -5.56
N ALA A 427 6.31 -7.47 -5.75
CA ALA A 427 5.62 -6.72 -4.70
C ALA A 427 4.10 -6.77 -4.88
N GLY A 428 3.38 -7.27 -3.87
CA GLY A 428 1.92 -7.31 -3.79
C GLY A 428 1.30 -6.20 -2.94
N CYS A 429 -0.04 -6.14 -2.97
CA CYS A 429 -0.82 -5.43 -1.96
C CYS A 429 -1.99 -6.31 -1.47
N HIS A 430 -1.69 -7.42 -0.77
CA HIS A 430 -2.73 -8.40 -0.44
C HIS A 430 -3.84 -7.75 0.38
N THR A 431 -5.09 -7.99 0.00
CA THR A 431 -6.25 -7.31 0.57
C THR A 431 -7.11 -8.30 1.34
N ASN A 432 -7.02 -8.22 2.66
CA ASN A 432 -7.87 -8.95 3.60
C ASN A 432 -9.25 -8.28 3.66
N PHE A 433 -10.33 -9.04 3.53
CA PHE A 433 -11.70 -8.51 3.51
C PHE A 433 -12.68 -9.34 4.37
N SER A 434 -13.57 -8.64 5.08
CA SER A 434 -14.71 -9.24 5.78
C SER A 434 -15.91 -8.29 5.89
N THR A 435 -17.13 -8.84 5.92
CA THR A 435 -18.32 -8.14 6.45
C THR A 435 -18.64 -8.60 7.87
N LYS A 436 -19.54 -7.90 8.55
CA LYS A 436 -20.10 -8.34 9.85
C LYS A 436 -20.54 -9.81 9.82
N ALA A 437 -21.29 -10.22 8.79
CA ALA A 437 -21.76 -11.60 8.64
C ALA A 437 -20.63 -12.64 8.46
N MET A 438 -19.48 -12.25 7.88
CA MET A 438 -18.29 -13.11 7.80
C MET A 438 -17.58 -13.25 9.14
N ARG A 439 -17.63 -12.23 10.01
CA ARG A 439 -17.00 -12.19 11.33
C ARG A 439 -17.83 -12.87 12.43
N GLU A 440 -19.14 -13.02 12.21
CA GLU A 440 -20.08 -13.71 13.11
C GLU A 440 -19.99 -15.25 12.98
N GLU A 441 -20.65 -15.98 13.89
CA GLU A 441 -20.56 -17.46 13.96
C GLU A 441 -21.02 -18.16 12.68
N ASN A 442 -20.20 -19.11 12.20
CA ASN A 442 -20.34 -19.78 10.89
C ASN A 442 -20.19 -18.85 9.66
N GLY A 443 -19.64 -17.65 9.84
CA GLY A 443 -19.42 -16.66 8.78
C GLY A 443 -18.55 -17.12 7.60
N LEU A 444 -17.84 -18.24 7.72
CA LEU A 444 -17.15 -18.93 6.62
C LEU A 444 -18.07 -19.20 5.42
N LYS A 445 -19.37 -19.46 5.64
CA LYS A 445 -20.34 -19.58 4.55
C LYS A 445 -20.36 -18.33 3.65
N TYR A 446 -20.38 -17.14 4.23
CA TYR A 446 -20.43 -15.88 3.48
C TYR A 446 -19.09 -15.55 2.81
N ILE A 447 -17.98 -16.03 3.39
CA ILE A 447 -16.66 -16.03 2.75
C ILE A 447 -16.68 -16.89 1.49
N GLU A 448 -17.15 -18.14 1.58
CA GLU A 448 -17.25 -19.07 0.44
C GLU A 448 -18.19 -18.53 -0.66
N GLU A 449 -19.37 -17.99 -0.30
CA GLU A 449 -20.27 -17.31 -1.24
C GLU A 449 -19.61 -16.13 -1.96
N SER A 450 -18.76 -15.37 -1.27
CA SER A 450 -18.07 -14.20 -1.84
C SER A 450 -16.92 -14.60 -2.75
N ILE A 451 -16.17 -15.64 -2.38
CA ILE A 451 -15.11 -16.24 -3.22
C ILE A 451 -15.71 -16.80 -4.51
N GLU A 452 -16.90 -17.39 -4.45
CA GLU A 452 -17.63 -17.90 -5.62
C GLU A 452 -18.34 -16.80 -6.45
N ARG A 453 -18.35 -15.55 -5.98
CA ARG A 453 -18.62 -14.36 -6.82
C ARG A 453 -17.33 -13.85 -7.48
N LEU A 454 -16.22 -13.81 -6.74
CA LEU A 454 -14.90 -13.41 -7.26
C LEU A 454 -14.38 -14.34 -8.36
N SER A 455 -14.66 -15.65 -8.28
CA SER A 455 -14.30 -16.64 -9.29
C SER A 455 -14.83 -16.28 -10.69
N LYS A 456 -16.03 -15.68 -10.74
CA LYS A 456 -16.73 -15.30 -11.98
C LYS A 456 -16.34 -13.92 -12.53
N ARG A 457 -15.58 -13.11 -11.77
CA ARG A 457 -15.13 -11.76 -12.17
C ARG A 457 -13.61 -11.58 -12.16
N HIS A 458 -12.84 -12.67 -12.24
CA HIS A 458 -11.37 -12.60 -12.15
C HIS A 458 -10.73 -11.53 -13.04
N GLN A 459 -11.09 -11.47 -14.32
CA GLN A 459 -10.54 -10.48 -15.26
C GLN A 459 -10.93 -9.02 -14.94
N TYR A 460 -12.16 -8.78 -14.48
CA TYR A 460 -12.57 -7.46 -13.98
C TYR A 460 -11.71 -7.01 -12.80
N HIS A 461 -11.46 -7.90 -11.83
CA HIS A 461 -10.57 -7.60 -10.71
C HIS A 461 -9.13 -7.35 -11.17
N ILE A 462 -8.56 -8.18 -12.06
CA ILE A 462 -7.22 -7.93 -12.61
C ILE A 462 -7.10 -6.55 -13.26
N ARG A 463 -8.12 -6.07 -14.00
CA ARG A 463 -8.14 -4.71 -14.56
C ARG A 463 -8.18 -3.60 -13.52
N ALA A 464 -8.82 -3.82 -12.36
CA ALA A 464 -8.87 -2.88 -11.26
C ALA A 464 -7.65 -2.94 -10.31
N TYR A 465 -6.76 -3.92 -10.50
CA TYR A 465 -5.73 -4.29 -9.51
C TYR A 465 -4.30 -3.82 -9.86
N ASP A 466 -4.12 -3.14 -10.99
CA ASP A 466 -3.03 -2.17 -11.20
C ASP A 466 -3.52 -0.99 -12.08
N PRO A 467 -2.92 0.21 -11.98
CA PRO A 467 -3.34 1.40 -12.74
C PRO A 467 -3.21 1.28 -14.26
N LYS A 468 -2.54 0.24 -14.76
CA LYS A 468 -2.30 -0.01 -16.19
C LYS A 468 -3.21 -1.12 -16.73
N GLY A 469 -4.20 -1.59 -15.96
CA GLY A 469 -5.24 -2.52 -16.39
C GLY A 469 -4.84 -4.00 -16.32
N GLY A 470 -3.92 -4.36 -15.43
CA GLY A 470 -3.36 -5.72 -15.28
C GLY A 470 -1.99 -5.91 -15.95
N ARG A 471 -1.49 -4.88 -16.65
CA ARG A 471 -0.24 -4.94 -17.42
C ARG A 471 1.02 -4.90 -16.56
N ASP A 472 0.98 -4.25 -15.39
CA ASP A 472 2.11 -4.29 -14.47
C ASP A 472 2.14 -5.61 -13.70
N ASN A 473 0.98 -6.02 -13.18
CA ASN A 473 0.79 -7.22 -12.38
C ASN A 473 1.07 -8.51 -13.17
N ALA A 474 0.97 -8.47 -14.51
CA ALA A 474 1.42 -9.55 -15.41
C ALA A 474 2.91 -9.91 -15.25
N ARG A 475 3.75 -8.98 -14.78
CA ARG A 475 5.18 -9.24 -14.47
C ARG A 475 5.38 -9.99 -13.15
N ARG A 476 4.35 -10.02 -12.30
CA ARG A 476 4.34 -10.63 -10.95
C ARG A 476 3.60 -11.96 -10.92
N LEU A 477 2.32 -11.95 -11.31
CA LEU A 477 1.39 -13.08 -11.24
C LEU A 477 1.69 -14.15 -12.30
N THR A 478 2.77 -14.89 -12.07
CA THR A 478 3.31 -15.89 -13.00
C THR A 478 2.99 -17.34 -12.62
N GLY A 479 2.57 -17.58 -11.37
CA GLY A 479 2.47 -18.93 -10.78
C GLY A 479 3.75 -19.40 -10.08
N PHE A 480 4.83 -18.63 -10.14
CA PHE A 480 6.07 -18.84 -9.41
C PHE A 480 6.18 -17.85 -8.22
N ASN A 481 7.20 -18.01 -7.36
CA ASN A 481 7.52 -17.09 -6.25
C ASN A 481 6.30 -16.71 -5.37
N GLU A 482 5.52 -17.72 -4.93
CA GLU A 482 4.34 -17.56 -4.06
C GLU A 482 3.20 -16.68 -4.62
N THR A 483 3.10 -16.61 -5.96
CA THR A 483 1.99 -15.97 -6.71
C THR A 483 1.08 -16.99 -7.39
N SER A 484 -0.17 -16.61 -7.70
CA SER A 484 -0.98 -17.32 -8.70
C SER A 484 -0.58 -16.89 -10.11
N ASN A 485 -1.05 -17.62 -11.14
CA ASN A 485 -1.01 -17.09 -12.51
C ASN A 485 -2.03 -15.93 -12.65
N ILE A 486 -1.81 -15.01 -13.60
CA ILE A 486 -2.73 -13.90 -13.88
C ILE A 486 -4.00 -14.33 -14.63
N ASN A 487 -3.97 -15.47 -15.32
CA ASN A 487 -5.12 -15.95 -16.10
C ASN A 487 -6.09 -16.82 -15.26
N ASP A 488 -5.56 -17.54 -14.27
CA ASP A 488 -6.26 -18.59 -13.54
C ASP A 488 -6.71 -18.12 -12.14
N PHE A 489 -8.02 -18.10 -11.90
CA PHE A 489 -8.56 -17.93 -10.55
C PHE A 489 -8.42 -19.22 -9.73
N SER A 490 -7.94 -19.11 -8.51
CA SER A 490 -7.82 -20.23 -7.57
C SER A 490 -8.06 -19.78 -6.12
N ALA A 491 -8.61 -20.67 -5.30
CA ALA A 491 -8.85 -20.41 -3.88
C ALA A 491 -8.44 -21.61 -3.01
N GLY A 492 -8.01 -21.38 -1.77
CA GLY A 492 -7.73 -22.48 -0.85
C GLY A 492 -7.37 -22.07 0.59
N VAL A 493 -7.60 -22.99 1.53
CA VAL A 493 -7.23 -22.80 2.94
C VAL A 493 -5.71 -22.87 3.08
N ALA A 494 -5.11 -21.81 3.61
CA ALA A 494 -3.68 -21.62 3.84
C ALA A 494 -2.76 -21.77 2.61
N ASN A 495 -3.31 -21.78 1.38
CA ASN A 495 -2.53 -21.84 0.15
C ASN A 495 -2.00 -20.45 -0.25
N ARG A 496 -0.69 -20.24 -0.23
CA ARG A 496 -0.06 -18.97 -0.66
C ARG A 496 0.03 -18.82 -2.19
N SER A 497 -0.01 -19.90 -2.97
CA SER A 497 0.01 -19.84 -4.43
C SER A 497 -1.39 -19.70 -5.06
N ALA A 498 -2.44 -19.63 -4.23
CA ALA A 498 -3.81 -19.37 -4.69
C ALA A 498 -4.03 -17.87 -4.93
N SER A 499 -5.00 -17.54 -5.79
CA SER A 499 -5.44 -16.16 -5.99
C SER A 499 -6.14 -15.59 -4.74
N ILE A 500 -6.94 -16.43 -4.07
CA ILE A 500 -7.56 -16.13 -2.77
C ILE A 500 -7.10 -17.14 -1.71
N ARG A 501 -6.67 -16.66 -0.55
CA ARG A 501 -6.30 -17.48 0.61
C ARG A 501 -7.35 -17.34 1.71
N ILE A 502 -7.83 -18.46 2.23
CA ILE A 502 -8.56 -18.49 3.51
C ILE A 502 -7.53 -18.78 4.60
N PRO A 503 -7.36 -17.93 5.64
CA PRO A 503 -6.42 -18.18 6.72
C PRO A 503 -6.73 -19.51 7.46
N ARG A 504 -5.69 -20.15 8.04
CA ARG A 504 -5.87 -21.45 8.71
C ARG A 504 -6.82 -21.36 9.92
N SER A 505 -6.68 -20.30 10.73
CA SER A 505 -7.57 -19.99 11.85
C SER A 505 -9.02 -19.81 11.39
N VAL A 506 -9.26 -19.01 10.35
CA VAL A 506 -10.60 -18.79 9.76
C VAL A 506 -11.26 -20.11 9.32
N GLY A 507 -10.48 -21.03 8.73
CA GLY A 507 -10.97 -22.38 8.38
C GLY A 507 -11.26 -23.29 9.58
N GLN A 508 -10.64 -23.05 10.73
CA GLN A 508 -10.87 -23.80 11.97
C GLN A 508 -12.02 -23.22 12.81
N GLU A 509 -12.06 -21.90 12.97
CA GLU A 509 -13.08 -21.13 13.71
C GLU A 509 -14.37 -20.91 12.91
N LYS A 510 -14.33 -21.16 11.59
CA LYS A 510 -15.44 -20.99 10.63
C LYS A 510 -16.02 -19.57 10.58
N LYS A 511 -15.18 -18.56 10.83
CA LYS A 511 -15.51 -17.12 10.78
C LYS A 511 -14.25 -16.28 10.63
N GLY A 512 -14.38 -15.03 10.20
CA GLY A 512 -13.29 -14.07 10.07
C GLY A 512 -13.29 -13.36 8.72
N TYR A 513 -12.25 -13.61 7.90
CA TYR A 513 -11.95 -12.89 6.67
C TYR A 513 -11.29 -13.80 5.62
N PHE A 514 -11.20 -13.34 4.37
CA PHE A 514 -10.33 -13.94 3.36
C PHE A 514 -9.32 -12.91 2.83
N GLU A 515 -8.26 -13.39 2.20
CA GLU A 515 -7.15 -12.61 1.64
C GLU A 515 -7.14 -12.72 0.12
N ASP A 516 -7.33 -11.61 -0.59
CA ASP A 516 -7.11 -11.53 -2.03
C ASP A 516 -5.64 -11.21 -2.31
N ARG A 517 -4.92 -12.17 -2.90
CA ARG A 517 -3.47 -12.08 -3.15
C ARG A 517 -3.14 -11.43 -4.49
N ARG A 518 -4.15 -11.14 -5.32
CA ARG A 518 -3.98 -10.63 -6.67
C ARG A 518 -3.58 -9.15 -6.77
N PRO A 519 -3.92 -8.20 -5.88
CA PRO A 519 -3.58 -6.79 -6.10
C PRO A 519 -2.08 -6.54 -6.21
N SER A 520 -1.70 -5.65 -7.13
CA SER A 520 -0.33 -5.16 -7.32
C SER A 520 0.08 -4.23 -6.16
N ALA A 521 1.37 -4.13 -5.84
CA ALA A 521 1.86 -3.14 -4.88
C ALA A 521 1.48 -1.68 -5.27
N ASN A 522 1.40 -1.36 -6.57
CA ASN A 522 1.00 -0.04 -7.08
C ASN A 522 -0.51 0.14 -7.30
N CYS A 523 -1.38 -0.75 -6.78
CA CYS A 523 -2.83 -0.60 -6.93
C CYS A 523 -3.37 0.68 -6.26
N ASP A 524 -4.47 1.25 -6.75
CA ASP A 524 -5.25 2.20 -5.95
C ASP A 524 -6.15 1.42 -4.96
N PRO A 525 -5.99 1.58 -3.64
CA PRO A 525 -6.90 0.97 -2.66
C PRO A 525 -8.38 1.33 -2.89
N PHE A 526 -8.72 2.51 -3.43
CA PHE A 526 -10.10 2.85 -3.75
C PHE A 526 -10.66 1.92 -4.83
N ALA A 527 -9.90 1.65 -5.89
CA ALA A 527 -10.29 0.74 -6.97
C ALA A 527 -10.41 -0.72 -6.47
N VAL A 528 -9.45 -1.18 -5.68
CA VAL A 528 -9.45 -2.55 -5.12
C VAL A 528 -10.62 -2.77 -4.17
N THR A 529 -10.85 -1.85 -3.23
CA THR A 529 -11.92 -1.98 -2.24
C THR A 529 -13.30 -1.80 -2.87
N GLU A 530 -13.47 -0.87 -3.82
CA GLU A 530 -14.73 -0.73 -4.58
C GLU A 530 -15.06 -2.01 -5.36
N ALA A 531 -14.10 -2.56 -6.11
CA ALA A 531 -14.29 -3.79 -6.89
C ALA A 531 -14.69 -4.99 -6.01
N LEU A 532 -14.11 -5.10 -4.79
CA LEU A 532 -14.50 -6.11 -3.81
C LEU A 532 -15.96 -5.93 -3.35
N ILE A 533 -16.41 -4.71 -3.02
CA ILE A 533 -17.81 -4.47 -2.65
C ILE A 533 -18.78 -4.77 -3.80
N ARG A 534 -18.47 -4.31 -5.02
CA ARG A 534 -19.32 -4.51 -6.21
C ARG A 534 -19.56 -5.99 -6.50
N THR A 535 -18.50 -6.79 -6.50
CA THR A 535 -18.58 -8.23 -6.78
C THR A 535 -19.17 -9.01 -5.59
N CYS A 536 -18.69 -8.77 -4.36
CA CYS A 536 -19.06 -9.60 -3.22
C CYS A 536 -20.41 -9.24 -2.61
N LEU A 537 -20.78 -7.95 -2.54
CA LEU A 537 -21.97 -7.48 -1.79
C LEU A 537 -23.09 -6.96 -2.70
N LEU A 538 -22.76 -6.22 -3.76
CA LEU A 538 -23.76 -5.71 -4.71
C LEU A 538 -24.13 -6.73 -5.80
N ASN A 539 -23.38 -7.84 -5.90
CA ASN A 539 -23.61 -8.96 -6.82
C ASN A 539 -23.56 -8.58 -8.31
N GLU A 540 -22.84 -7.52 -8.66
CA GLU A 540 -22.68 -7.09 -10.05
C GLU A 540 -22.01 -8.19 -10.89
N THR A 541 -22.41 -8.34 -12.16
CA THR A 541 -21.76 -9.23 -13.14
C THR A 541 -21.33 -8.47 -14.40
N GLY A 542 -20.55 -9.11 -15.27
CA GLY A 542 -19.99 -8.48 -16.48
C GLY A 542 -18.65 -7.76 -16.25
N ASP A 543 -18.24 -7.00 -17.26
CA ASP A 543 -16.90 -6.40 -17.34
C ASP A 543 -16.81 -4.95 -16.84
N GLU A 544 -17.94 -4.25 -16.72
CA GLU A 544 -18.01 -2.84 -16.32
C GLU A 544 -18.68 -2.66 -14.94
N PRO A 545 -18.47 -1.51 -14.26
CA PRO A 545 -19.17 -1.18 -13.02
C PRO A 545 -20.58 -0.62 -13.28
N PHE A 546 -21.56 -1.06 -12.49
CA PHE A 546 -22.94 -0.57 -12.62
C PHE A 546 -23.09 0.89 -12.12
N GLN A 547 -23.88 1.69 -12.83
CA GLN A 547 -24.17 3.08 -12.46
C GLN A 547 -25.41 3.17 -11.58
N TYR A 548 -25.20 3.36 -10.28
CA TYR A 548 -26.27 3.63 -9.32
C TYR A 548 -26.66 5.11 -9.32
N LYS A 549 -27.97 5.36 -9.22
CA LYS A 549 -28.52 6.71 -8.97
C LYS A 549 -28.10 7.21 -7.58
N ASN A 550 -28.03 8.54 -7.45
CA ASN A 550 -28.03 9.21 -6.15
C ASN A 550 -29.43 9.18 -5.53
#